data_AF-C6F5X6-F1
#
_entry.id   AF-C6F5X6-F1
#
_cell.length_a   1.000
_cell.length_b   1.000
_cell.length_c   1.000
_cell.angle_alpha   90.00
_cell.angle_beta   90.00
_cell.angle_gamma   90.00
#
_symmetry.space_group_name_H-M   'P 1'
#
loop_
_entity.id
_entity.type
_entity.pdbx_description
1 polymer ?
#
loop_
_entity_poly.entity_id
_entity_poly.type
_entity_poly.pdbx_seq_one_letter_code
_entity_poly.pdbx_strand_id
1 'polypeptide(L)' 'VDIDWEFPNACGLTCDTSGPAALKNVASALRTKFGANNLVTAAITADGSTGGKIDAADYAGAAQSMNWYNVMTY' A
#
# COMPACT_ATOMS: atom_id res chain seq x y z
N VAL A 1 -11.17 -7.39 1.00
CA VAL A 1 -10.72 -6.33 1.93
C VAL A 1 -10.02 -5.27 1.12
N ASP A 2 -10.25 -4.01 1.47
CA ASP A 2 -9.53 -2.87 0.90
C ASP A 2 -8.71 -2.22 2.02
N ILE A 3 -7.44 -1.92 1.75
CA ILE A 3 -6.53 -1.26 2.69
C ILE A 3 -6.47 0.21 2.32
N ASP A 4 -6.79 1.07 3.27
CA ASP A 4 -6.76 2.52 3.08
C ASP A 4 -5.82 3.16 4.12
N TRP A 5 -4.51 2.91 3.93
CA TRP A 5 -3.47 3.43 4.81
C TRP A 5 -2.87 4.71 4.23
N GLU A 6 -3.10 5.83 4.91
CA GLU A 6 -2.62 7.16 4.52
C GLU A 6 -1.57 7.72 5.51
N PHE A 7 -0.27 7.51 5.30
CA PHE A 7 0.38 6.80 4.18
C PHE A 7 1.53 5.93 4.70
N PRO A 8 1.82 4.78 4.08
CA PRO A 8 2.90 3.91 4.53
C PRO A 8 4.26 4.60 4.37
N ASN A 9 5.03 4.63 5.45
CA ASN A 9 6.35 5.26 5.56
C ASN A 9 6.38 6.74 5.15
N ALA A 10 5.24 7.43 5.28
CA ALA A 10 5.07 8.84 4.93
C ALA A 10 4.05 9.51 5.85
N CYS A 11 3.81 10.82 5.67
CA CYS A 11 2.82 11.55 6.46
C CYS A 11 1.49 11.74 5.72
N GLY A 12 0.39 11.40 6.40
CA GLY A 12 -0.97 11.86 6.13
C GLY A 12 -1.39 12.87 7.19
N LEU A 13 -2.47 12.59 7.93
CA LEU A 13 -2.81 13.33 9.16
C LEU A 13 -1.76 13.10 10.25
N THR A 14 -1.19 11.90 10.29
CA THR A 14 -0.08 11.51 11.16
C THR A 14 1.08 10.99 10.31
N CYS A 15 2.30 11.08 10.86
CA CYS A 15 3.48 10.51 10.21
C CYS A 15 3.67 9.04 10.60
N ASP A 16 3.94 8.22 9.59
CA ASP A 16 4.35 6.84 9.77
C ASP A 16 5.85 6.67 9.45
N THR A 17 6.52 5.80 10.21
CA THR A 17 7.93 5.42 9.99
C THR A 17 8.09 3.90 10.05
N SER A 18 7.11 3.15 9.55
CA SER A 18 7.10 1.68 9.60
C SER A 18 8.12 1.04 8.63
N GLY A 19 8.76 1.84 7.78
CA GLY A 19 9.74 1.39 6.79
C GLY A 19 9.11 0.91 5.48
N PRO A 20 9.90 0.83 4.38
CA PRO A 20 9.37 0.65 3.03
C PRO A 20 8.68 -0.71 2.81
N ALA A 21 9.04 -1.74 3.59
CA ALA A 21 8.49 -3.08 3.44
C ALA A 21 7.14 -3.28 4.16
N ALA A 22 6.67 -2.32 4.97
CA ALA A 22 5.51 -2.52 5.83
C ALA A 22 4.23 -2.84 5.05
N LEU A 23 3.94 -2.08 3.99
CA LEU A 23 2.77 -2.33 3.13
C LEU A 23 2.82 -3.71 2.49
N LYS A 24 3.98 -4.14 2.00
CA LYS A 24 4.19 -5.49 1.44
C LYS A 24 3.90 -6.59 2.44
N ASN A 25 4.37 -6.43 3.68
CA ASN A 25 4.16 -7.42 4.74
C ASN A 25 2.67 -7.55 5.08
N VAL A 26 1.97 -6.42 5.22
CA VAL A 26 0.52 -6.40 5.44
C VAL A 26 -0.23 -7.03 4.27
N ALA A 27 0.11 -6.66 3.03
CA ALA A 27 -0.51 -7.21 1.82
C ALA A 27 -0.35 -8.74 1.75
N SER A 28 0.85 -9.25 2.01
CA SER A 28 1.16 -10.69 2.03
C SER A 28 0.39 -11.43 3.13
N ALA A 29 0.30 -10.86 4.33
CA ALA A 29 -0.47 -11.43 5.43
C ALA A 29 -1.97 -11.50 5.10
N LEU A 30 -2.52 -10.43 4.51
CA LEU A 30 -3.92 -10.41 4.08
C LEU A 30 -4.18 -11.39 2.94
N ARG A 31 -3.30 -11.46 1.92
CA ARG A 31 -3.42 -12.47 0.86
C ARG A 31 -3.41 -13.89 1.42
N THR A 32 -2.52 -14.18 2.37
CA THR A 32 -2.47 -15.48 3.06
C THR A 32 -3.77 -15.76 3.81
N LYS A 33 -4.34 -14.76 4.50
CA LYS A 33 -5.58 -14.90 5.28
C LYS A 33 -6.81 -15.09 4.41
N PHE A 34 -6.94 -14.32 3.33
CA PHE A 34 -8.14 -14.27 2.50
C PHE A 34 -8.10 -15.25 1.32
N GLY A 35 -6.91 -15.76 0.95
CA GLY A 35 -6.74 -16.70 -0.16
C GLY A 35 -6.92 -16.05 -1.53
N ALA A 36 -6.82 -16.87 -2.59
CA ALA A 36 -6.83 -16.40 -3.97
C ALA A 36 -8.21 -15.94 -4.48
N ASN A 37 -9.29 -16.49 -3.91
CA ASN A 37 -10.66 -16.26 -4.41
C ASN A 37 -11.31 -14.99 -3.85
N ASN A 38 -10.68 -14.34 -2.87
CA ASN A 38 -11.17 -13.11 -2.27
C ASN A 38 -10.34 -11.92 -2.74
N LEU A 39 -11.02 -10.78 -2.89
CA LEU A 39 -10.37 -9.54 -3.27
C LEU A 39 -9.53 -8.98 -2.12
N VAL A 40 -8.29 -8.60 -2.42
CA VAL A 40 -7.39 -7.82 -1.58
C VAL A 40 -6.93 -6.64 -2.43
N THR A 41 -7.36 -5.44 -2.07
CA THR A 41 -7.08 -4.19 -2.80
C THR A 41 -6.50 -3.16 -1.83
N ALA A 42 -5.94 -2.08 -2.36
CA ALA A 42 -5.56 -0.93 -1.55
C ALA A 42 -5.78 0.39 -2.29
N ALA A 43 -6.29 1.38 -1.57
CA ALA A 43 -6.18 2.77 -1.97
C ALA A 43 -4.76 3.27 -1.70
N ILE A 44 -4.16 3.94 -2.68
CA ILE A 44 -2.76 4.38 -2.61
C ILE A 44 -2.62 5.85 -3.04
N THR A 45 -1.55 6.48 -2.55
CA THR A 45 -1.17 7.84 -2.95
C THR A 45 -0.94 7.97 -4.46
N ALA A 46 -1.24 9.14 -5.01
CA ALA A 46 -0.87 9.54 -6.36
C ALA A 46 0.41 10.41 -6.42
N ASP A 47 1.10 10.63 -5.29
CA ASP A 47 2.32 11.43 -5.24
C ASP A 47 3.50 10.67 -5.86
N GLY A 48 3.65 10.84 -7.18
CA GLY A 48 4.77 10.33 -7.97
C GLY A 48 5.90 11.35 -8.19
N SER A 49 6.00 12.38 -7.34
CA SER A 49 7.16 13.27 -7.36
C SER A 49 8.42 12.53 -6.91
N THR A 50 9.61 13.01 -7.30
CA THR A 50 10.87 12.40 -6.87
C THR A 50 11.03 12.50 -5.36
N GLY A 51 11.16 11.35 -4.69
CA GLY A 51 11.17 11.27 -3.22
C GLY A 51 9.79 11.42 -2.58
N GLY A 52 8.73 11.38 -3.39
CA GLY A 52 7.34 11.48 -2.95
C GLY A 52 6.84 10.21 -2.25
N LYS A 53 5.56 10.21 -1.88
CA LYS A 53 4.97 9.10 -1.10
C LYS A 53 5.00 7.76 -1.82
N ILE A 54 4.94 7.73 -3.17
CA ILE A 54 5.12 6.49 -3.92
C ILE A 54 6.53 5.90 -3.72
N ASP A 55 7.57 6.75 -3.66
CA ASP A 55 8.96 6.31 -3.47
C ASP A 55 9.24 5.84 -2.03
N ALA A 56 8.40 6.23 -1.07
CA ALA A 56 8.60 5.94 0.34
C ALA A 56 8.30 4.48 0.74
N ALA A 57 7.55 3.72 -0.08
CA ALA A 57 7.16 2.34 0.23
C ALA A 57 7.30 1.40 -0.97
N ASP A 58 7.47 0.09 -0.69
CA ASP A 58 7.59 -0.96 -1.70
C ASP A 58 6.22 -1.35 -2.30
N TYR A 59 5.60 -0.42 -3.03
CA TYR A 59 4.32 -0.66 -3.73
C TYR A 59 4.44 -1.76 -4.78
N ALA A 60 5.61 -1.91 -5.42
CA ALA A 60 5.87 -2.96 -6.41
C ALA A 60 5.88 -4.35 -5.76
N GLY A 61 6.56 -4.51 -4.62
CA GLY A 61 6.56 -5.75 -3.85
C GLY A 61 5.19 -6.08 -3.25
N ALA A 62 4.45 -5.08 -2.78
CA ALA A 62 3.08 -5.27 -2.30
C ALA A 62 2.11 -5.69 -3.43
N ALA A 63 2.32 -5.22 -4.67
CA ALA A 63 1.43 -5.47 -5.80
C ALA A 63 1.26 -6.96 -6.11
N GLN A 64 2.27 -7.79 -5.82
CA GLN A 64 2.22 -9.25 -6.01
C GLN A 64 1.13 -9.92 -5.15
N SER A 65 0.70 -9.27 -4.06
CA SER A 65 -0.36 -9.77 -3.18
C SER A 65 -1.71 -9.11 -3.44
N MET A 66 -1.76 -8.05 -4.23
CA MET A 66 -2.97 -7.27 -4.51
C MET A 66 -3.69 -7.77 -5.76
N ASN A 67 -5.00 -7.54 -5.81
CA ASN A 67 -5.76 -7.65 -7.04
C ASN A 67 -5.56 -6.39 -7.90
N TRP A 68 -5.65 -5.20 -7.31
CA TRP A 68 -5.35 -3.92 -7.94
C TRP A 68 -5.18 -2.82 -6.88
N TYR A 69 -4.74 -1.64 -7.35
CA TYR A 69 -4.67 -0.41 -6.56
C TYR A 69 -5.72 0.60 -7.01
N ASN A 70 -6.33 1.28 -6.05
CA ASN A 70 -7.21 2.43 -6.27
C ASN A 70 -6.36 3.70 -6.09
N VAL A 71 -5.81 4.24 -7.17
CA VAL A 71 -4.91 5.41 -7.09
C VAL A 71 -5.71 6.68 -6.83
N MET A 72 -5.42 7.37 -5.73
CA MET A 72 -6.12 8.59 -5.29
C MET A 72 -5.70 9.83 -6.09
N THR A 73 -6.18 9.92 -7.33
CA THR A 73 -5.81 10.93 -8.34
C THR A 73 -6.78 12.11 -8.38
N TYR A 74 -6.95 12.78 -7.24
CA TYR A 74 -7.85 13.93 -7.06
C TYR A 74 -7.23 15.02 -6.17
#